data_AF-A0A7X8KVH0-F1
#
_entry.id   AF-A0A7X8KVH0-F1
#
_cell.length_a   1.000
_cell.length_b   1.000
_cell.length_c   1.000
_cell.angle_alpha   90.00
_cell.angle_beta   90.00
_cell.angle_gamma   90.00
#
_symmetry.space_group_name_H-M   'P 1'
#
loop_
_entity.id
_entity.type
_entity.pdbx_description
1 polymer ?
#
loop_
_entity_poly.entity_id
_entity_poly.type
_entity_poly.pdbx_seq_one_letter_code
_entity_poly.pdbx_strand_id
1 'polypeptide(L)'
;QAKREKEARKKQKVVEVKEVKLRPNIETHDFETKARNALRFLNDGDKVKVTIMFRGREITHPDQGRMLCLKLAEFLNGQAVIEREPKVEGRNMVMILSPATNKQD
;
A
#
# COMPACT_ATOMS: atom_id res chain seq x y z
N GLN A 1 -22.36 -13.72 -30.05
CA GLN A 1 -21.28 -12.88 -29.47
C GLN A 1 -21.61 -12.33 -28.07
N ALA A 2 -22.83 -11.83 -27.80
CA ALA A 2 -23.20 -11.21 -26.50
C ALA A 2 -23.04 -12.07 -25.21
N LYS A 3 -23.03 -13.42 -25.30
CA LYS A 3 -22.78 -14.29 -24.13
C LYS A 3 -21.31 -14.32 -23.69
N ARG A 4 -20.35 -14.29 -24.63
CA ARG A 4 -18.92 -14.32 -24.32
C ARG A 4 -18.43 -13.01 -23.69
N GLU A 5 -18.97 -11.88 -24.11
CA GLU A 5 -18.64 -10.56 -23.55
C GLU A 5 -19.11 -10.39 -22.09
N LYS A 6 -20.27 -10.97 -21.74
CA LYS A 6 -20.78 -10.97 -20.36
C LYS A 6 -19.96 -11.87 -19.43
N GLU A 7 -19.44 -12.99 -19.93
CA GLU A 7 -18.54 -13.88 -19.18
C GLU A 7 -17.16 -13.27 -19.00
N ALA A 8 -16.64 -12.55 -20.00
CA ALA A 8 -15.36 -11.85 -19.92
C ALA A 8 -15.36 -10.74 -18.85
N ARG A 9 -16.45 -9.94 -18.77
CA ARG A 9 -16.60 -8.92 -17.71
C ARG A 9 -16.71 -9.49 -16.30
N LYS A 10 -17.29 -10.69 -16.13
CA LYS A 10 -17.38 -11.36 -14.82
C LYS A 10 -16.06 -11.98 -14.36
N LYS A 11 -15.17 -12.32 -15.29
CA LYS A 11 -13.84 -12.87 -15.01
C LYS A 11 -12.77 -11.81 -14.80
N GLN A 12 -13.08 -10.54 -15.06
CA GLN A 12 -12.17 -9.44 -14.81
C GLN A 12 -11.99 -9.27 -13.30
N LYS A 13 -10.79 -9.57 -12.80
CA LYS A 13 -10.42 -9.35 -11.41
C LYS A 13 -10.44 -7.85 -11.12
N VAL A 14 -11.32 -7.41 -10.23
CA VAL A 14 -11.40 -6.01 -9.79
C VAL A 14 -10.20 -5.76 -8.89
N VAL A 15 -9.35 -4.79 -9.27
CA VAL A 15 -8.24 -4.34 -8.44
C VAL A 15 -8.80 -3.36 -7.41
N GLU A 16 -8.74 -3.70 -6.13
CA GLU A 16 -9.15 -2.83 -5.05
C GLU A 16 -7.96 -2.10 -4.44
N VAL A 17 -8.23 -1.00 -3.72
CA VAL A 17 -7.22 -0.27 -2.95
C VAL A 17 -7.42 -0.59 -1.47
N LYS A 18 -6.56 -1.43 -0.91
CA LYS A 18 -6.55 -1.77 0.51
C LYS A 18 -5.75 -0.76 1.30
N GLU A 19 -6.21 -0.38 2.48
CA GLU A 19 -5.52 0.60 3.33
C GLU A 19 -4.75 -0.06 4.46
N VAL A 20 -3.48 0.31 4.61
CA VAL A 20 -2.62 -0.09 5.73
C VAL A 20 -2.21 1.16 6.50
N LYS A 21 -2.67 1.26 7.74
CA LYS A 21 -2.39 2.40 8.62
C LYS A 21 -1.24 2.08 9.56
N LEU A 22 -0.28 2.99 9.64
CA LEU A 22 0.89 2.92 10.50
C LEU A 22 1.00 4.21 11.33
N ARG A 23 1.83 4.16 12.36
CA ARG A 23 2.19 5.32 13.20
C ARG A 23 3.71 5.51 13.18
N PRO A 24 4.22 6.74 13.33
CA PRO A 24 5.66 7.00 13.35
C PRO A 24 6.42 6.17 14.41
N ASN A 25 5.81 5.99 15.59
CA ASN A 25 6.37 5.24 16.72
C ASN A 25 5.86 3.78 16.78
N ILE A 26 5.72 3.13 15.61
CA ILE A 26 5.28 1.73 15.55
C ILE A 26 6.36 0.78 16.08
N GLU A 27 5.95 -0.21 16.87
CA GLU A 27 6.86 -1.27 17.34
C GLU A 27 7.20 -2.24 16.19
N THR A 28 8.41 -2.82 16.21
CA THR A 28 8.89 -3.74 15.17
C THR A 28 7.91 -4.88 14.88
N HIS A 29 7.33 -5.49 15.91
CA HIS A 29 6.40 -6.61 15.73
C HIS A 29 5.08 -6.20 15.03
N ASP A 30 4.52 -5.03 15.39
CA ASP A 30 3.33 -4.49 14.71
C ASP A 30 3.66 -4.08 13.28
N PHE A 31 4.83 -3.48 13.05
CA PHE A 31 5.30 -3.14 11.70
C PHE A 31 5.37 -4.37 10.80
N GLU A 32 6.01 -5.46 11.25
CA GLU A 32 6.11 -6.70 10.47
C GLU A 32 4.73 -7.29 10.16
N THR A 33 3.82 -7.27 11.12
CA THR A 33 2.44 -7.76 10.94
C THR A 33 1.72 -6.95 9.85
N LYS A 34 1.84 -5.61 9.89
CA LYS A 34 1.26 -4.72 8.87
C LYS A 34 1.93 -4.89 7.51
N ALA A 35 3.25 -5.11 7.47
CA ALA A 35 3.99 -5.36 6.25
C ALA A 35 3.58 -6.68 5.59
N ARG A 36 3.42 -7.77 6.37
CA ARG A 36 2.89 -9.05 5.87
C ARG A 36 1.48 -8.91 5.32
N ASN A 37 0.62 -8.09 5.95
CA ASN A 37 -0.72 -7.82 5.43
C ASN A 37 -0.68 -7.05 4.10
N ALA A 38 0.19 -6.03 4.00
CA ALA A 38 0.40 -5.32 2.73
C ALA A 38 0.88 -6.27 1.62
N LEU A 39 1.84 -7.14 1.95
CA LEU A 39 2.34 -8.16 1.04
C LEU A 39 1.23 -9.10 0.55
N ARG A 40 0.34 -9.53 1.45
CA ARG A 40 -0.80 -10.37 1.10
C ARG A 40 -1.72 -9.66 0.10
N PHE A 41 -2.07 -8.39 0.34
CA PHE A 41 -2.92 -7.62 -0.59
C PHE A 41 -2.28 -7.46 -1.97
N LEU A 42 -0.97 -7.19 -2.03
CA LEU A 42 -0.24 -7.09 -3.28
C LEU A 42 -0.22 -8.44 -4.04
N ASN A 43 -0.02 -9.54 -3.32
CA ASN A 43 -0.10 -10.89 -3.91
C ASN A 43 -1.51 -11.24 -4.41
N ASP A 44 -2.52 -10.74 -3.72
CA ASP A 44 -3.92 -10.80 -4.12
C ASP A 44 -4.20 -9.84 -5.30
N GLY A 45 -3.23 -9.09 -5.81
CA GLY A 45 -3.35 -8.20 -6.96
C GLY A 45 -4.00 -6.85 -6.66
N ASP A 46 -4.21 -6.54 -5.38
CA ASP A 46 -4.74 -5.27 -4.93
C ASP A 46 -3.63 -4.23 -4.76
N LYS A 47 -4.00 -2.96 -4.89
CA LYS A 47 -3.12 -1.85 -4.53
C LYS A 47 -3.17 -1.63 -3.03
N VAL A 48 -2.07 -1.16 -2.46
CA VAL A 48 -1.99 -0.84 -1.04
C VAL A 48 -1.76 0.66 -0.85
N LYS A 49 -2.72 1.33 -0.21
CA LYS A 49 -2.57 2.68 0.30
C LYS A 49 -1.98 2.63 1.71
N VAL A 50 -0.73 3.03 1.84
CA VAL A 50 -0.03 3.12 3.11
C VAL A 50 -0.27 4.52 3.69
N THR A 51 -0.84 4.58 4.89
CA THR A 51 -1.17 5.84 5.58
C THR A 51 -0.43 5.91 6.91
N ILE A 52 0.54 6.81 7.05
CA ILE A 52 1.15 7.15 8.34
C ILE A 52 0.32 8.25 8.97
N MET A 53 -0.24 7.99 10.16
CA MET A 53 -1.00 9.00 10.89
C MET A 53 -0.09 9.71 11.89
N PHE A 54 0.10 11.03 11.72
CA PHE A 54 0.83 11.85 12.68
C PHE A 54 -0.13 12.32 13.78
N ARG A 55 0.32 12.28 15.04
CA ARG A 55 -0.41 12.82 16.19
C ARG A 55 0.23 14.10 16.70
N GLY A 56 -0.59 15.12 16.95
CA GLY A 56 -0.16 16.36 17.58
C GLY A 56 0.98 17.05 16.81
N ARG A 57 2.13 17.17 17.46
CA ARG A 57 3.33 17.83 16.93
C ARG A 57 4.21 16.92 16.06
N GLU A 58 3.88 15.64 15.89
CA GLU A 58 4.66 14.72 15.07
C GLU A 58 4.71 15.11 13.58
N ILE A 59 3.75 15.90 13.10
CA ILE A 59 3.75 16.41 11.72
C ILE A 59 4.99 17.25 11.39
N THR A 60 5.67 17.82 12.40
CA THR A 60 6.91 18.58 12.19
C THR A 60 8.11 17.70 11.86
N HIS A 61 7.97 16.38 11.97
CA HIS A 61 9.01 15.39 11.63
C HIS A 61 8.52 14.47 10.49
N PRO A 62 8.23 15.01 9.30
CA PRO A 62 7.75 14.21 8.17
C PRO A 62 8.78 13.16 7.73
N ASP A 63 10.06 13.39 8.00
CA ASP A 63 11.16 12.47 7.67
C ASP A 63 11.01 11.11 8.32
N GLN A 64 10.47 11.04 9.55
CA GLN A 64 10.21 9.77 10.23
C GLN A 64 9.13 8.95 9.51
N GLY A 65 8.04 9.62 9.09
CA GLY A 65 7.00 8.98 8.30
C GLY A 65 7.52 8.54 6.93
N ARG A 66 8.37 9.37 6.30
CA ARG A 66 8.96 9.05 4.99
C ARG A 66 9.88 7.84 5.08
N MET A 67 10.76 7.80 6.08
CA MET A 67 11.61 6.63 6.34
C MET A 67 10.78 5.37 6.58
N LEU A 68 9.69 5.45 7.34
CA LEU A 68 8.83 4.30 7.59
C LEU A 68 8.14 3.79 6.31
N CYS A 69 7.68 4.70 5.44
CA CYS A 69 7.14 4.34 4.13
C CYS A 69 8.21 3.68 3.24
N LEU A 70 9.41 4.24 3.17
CA LEU A 70 10.51 3.68 2.39
C LEU A 70 10.95 2.32 2.92
N LYS A 71 11.04 2.15 4.25
CA LYS A 71 11.32 0.88 4.89
C LYS A 71 10.28 -0.19 4.55
N LEU A 72 8.99 0.20 4.50
CA LEU A 72 7.94 -0.71 4.07
C LEU A 72 8.07 -1.07 2.59
N ALA A 73 8.35 -0.09 1.71
CA ALA A 73 8.56 -0.36 0.29
C ALA A 73 9.76 -1.29 0.05
N GLU A 74 10.84 -1.12 0.80
CA GLU A 74 12.02 -1.98 0.77
C GLU A 74 11.71 -3.40 1.30
N PHE A 75 10.94 -3.52 2.37
CA PHE A 75 10.48 -4.82 2.87
C PHE A 75 9.62 -5.57 1.84
N LEU A 76 8.86 -4.83 1.03
CA LEU A 76 7.99 -5.36 -0.03
C LEU A 76 8.69 -5.39 -1.40
N ASN A 77 10.00 -5.18 -1.44
CA ASN A 77 10.77 -5.11 -2.68
C ASN A 77 10.59 -6.39 -3.52
N GLY A 78 10.47 -6.22 -4.83
CA GLY A 78 10.19 -7.31 -5.78
C GLY A 78 8.72 -7.74 -5.87
N GLN A 79 7.86 -7.37 -4.92
CA GLN A 79 6.41 -7.63 -4.98
C GLN A 79 5.58 -6.35 -5.10
N ALA A 80 6.15 -5.19 -4.77
CA ALA A 80 5.52 -3.88 -4.87
C ALA A 80 6.32 -2.94 -5.78
N VAL A 81 5.61 -2.05 -6.46
CA VAL A 81 6.13 -0.87 -7.15
C VAL A 81 5.50 0.36 -6.52
N ILE A 82 6.30 1.40 -6.27
CA ILE A 82 5.78 2.68 -5.77
C ILE A 82 5.04 3.36 -6.92
N GLU A 83 3.71 3.38 -6.85
CA GLU A 83 2.86 4.11 -7.80
C GLU A 83 2.77 5.59 -7.42
N ARG A 84 2.71 5.87 -6.11
CA ARG A 84 2.69 7.22 -5.57
C ARG A 84 3.67 7.34 -4.42
N GLU A 85 4.66 8.22 -4.57
CA GLU A 85 5.64 8.49 -3.54
C GLU A 85 5.00 9.02 -2.24
N PRO A 86 5.66 8.80 -1.07
CA PRO A 86 5.17 9.29 0.21
C PRO A 86 5.00 10.81 0.19
N LYS A 87 3.76 11.28 0.36
CA LYS A 87 3.43 12.71 0.41
C LYS A 87 2.60 13.02 1.65
N VAL A 88 2.87 14.15 2.28
CA VAL A 88 2.06 14.65 3.39
C VAL A 88 0.74 15.20 2.85
N GLU A 89 -0.36 14.70 3.38
CA GLU A 89 -1.73 15.13 3.11
C GLU A 89 -2.44 15.42 4.43
N GLY A 90 -2.49 16.71 4.79
CA GLY A 90 -3.05 17.15 6.06
C GLY A 90 -2.25 16.58 7.24
N ARG A 91 -2.87 15.73 8.08
CA ARG A 91 -2.22 15.11 9.25
C ARG A 91 -1.67 13.71 8.97
N ASN A 92 -1.67 13.28 7.72
CA ASN A 92 -1.20 11.96 7.34
C ASN A 92 -0.08 12.07 6.31
N MET A 93 0.76 11.04 6.21
CA MET A 93 1.57 10.80 5.03
C MET A 93 1.02 9.59 4.29
N VAL A 94 0.83 9.72 2.99
CA VAL A 94 0.22 8.69 2.15
C VAL A 94 1.20 8.27 1.07
N MET A 95 1.36 6.96 0.89
CA MET A 95 2.08 6.32 -0.21
C MET A 95 1.17 5.28 -0.85
N ILE A 96 1.23 5.08 -2.17
CA ILE A 96 0.48 4.02 -2.86
C ILE A 96 1.47 3.05 -3.48
N LEU A 97 1.28 1.77 -3.17
CA LEU A 97 2.00 0.66 -3.72
C LEU A 97 1.08 -0.12 -4.67
N SER A 98 1.60 -0.44 -5.84
CA SER A 98 0.98 -1.35 -6.81
C SER A 98 1.71 -2.70 -6.83
N PRO A 99 1.03 -3.81 -7.13
CA PRO A 99 1.69 -5.10 -7.25
C PRO A 99 2.65 -5.12 -8.44
N ALA A 100 3.86 -5.69 -8.25
CA ALA A 100 4.91 -5.71 -9.27
C ALA A 100 4.57 -6.63 -10.46
N THR A 101 4.02 -7.81 -10.19
CA THR A 101 3.38 -8.64 -11.21
C THR A 101 1.92 -8.25 -11.30
N ASN A 102 1.59 -7.38 -12.25
CA ASN A 102 0.22 -7.18 -12.64
C ASN A 102 -0.24 -8.52 -13.24
N LYS A 103 -0.99 -9.35 -12.49
CA LYS A 103 -1.69 -10.54 -13.05
C LYS A 103 -2.86 -10.08 -13.93
N GLN A 104 -2.56 -9.19 -14.86
CA GLN A 104 -3.43 -8.67 -15.91
C GLN A 104 -2.75 -8.92 -17.25
N ASP A 105 -2.44 -10.19 -17.51
CA ASP A 105 -2.33 -10.75 -18.85
C ASP A 105 -3.10 -12.09 -18.85
#